data_AF-A0A2G6ICF9-F1
#
_entry.id   AF-A0A2G6ICF9-F1
#
_cell.length_a   1.000
_cell.length_b   1.000
_cell.length_c   1.000
_cell.angle_alpha   90.00
_cell.angle_beta   90.00
_cell.angle_gamma   90.00
#
_symmetry.space_group_name_H-M   'P 1'
#
loop_
_entity.id
_entity.type
_entity.pdbx_description
1 polymer ?
#
loop_
_entity_poly.entity_id
_entity_poly.type
_entity_poly.pdbx_seq_one_letter_code
_entity_poly.pdbx_strand_id
1 'polypeptide(L)'
;MDGTPEIVTRALGYLQHGWEIAAQWLLSPAAWSQFALLVVAYGAAFLVHRKLTPLLIQVLTPAGDKTTYLSRARLFLLIFMPLTLPLLAYGFTAVGEQVTRSLFGSGAVIAFGKRLFLFLAARIMVREIISDPFLKLLGKYVLVPLAAIYALGFLDVVMAKLDATVVPLGNMSFSLLFAIRFAVISGVIFWLGRWS
;
A
#
# COMPACT_ATOMS: atom_id res chain seq x y z
N MET A 1 4.94 -28.10 30.49
CA MET A 1 5.44 -27.77 29.14
C MET A 1 6.20 -26.47 29.31
N ASP A 2 7.41 -26.55 29.84
CA ASP A 2 8.08 -25.41 30.46
C ASP A 2 9.44 -25.22 29.80
N GLY A 3 9.58 -24.15 29.02
CA GLY A 3 10.85 -23.83 28.34
C GLY A 3 10.74 -23.11 26.99
N THR A 4 9.54 -22.92 26.43
CA THR A 4 9.41 -22.10 25.20
C THR A 4 9.59 -20.61 25.53
N PRO A 5 10.54 -19.90 24.89
CA PRO A 5 10.74 -18.47 25.10
C PRO A 5 9.45 -17.67 24.88
N GLU A 6 9.22 -16.63 25.68
CA GLU A 6 8.00 -15.81 25.61
C GLU A 6 7.75 -15.24 24.19
N ILE A 7 8.84 -14.96 23.45
CA ILE A 7 8.80 -14.53 22.05
C ILE A 7 8.20 -15.61 21.14
N VAL A 8 8.55 -16.87 21.37
CA VAL A 8 8.04 -18.02 20.60
C VAL A 8 6.55 -18.20 20.89
N THR A 9 6.13 -18.11 22.15
CA THR A 9 4.70 -18.19 22.52
C THR A 9 3.88 -17.06 21.88
N ARG A 10 4.40 -15.83 21.89
CA ARG A 10 3.74 -14.69 21.22
C ARG A 10 3.70 -14.86 19.71
N ALA A 11 4.80 -15.33 19.09
CA ALA A 11 4.86 -15.58 17.65
C ALA A 11 3.87 -16.67 17.22
N LEU A 12 3.78 -17.76 17.98
CA LEU A 12 2.79 -18.82 17.78
C LEU A 12 1.36 -18.30 17.91
N GLY A 13 1.10 -17.41 18.87
CA GLY A 13 -0.22 -16.75 19.01
C GLY A 13 -0.62 -15.93 17.77
N TYR A 14 0.31 -15.16 17.19
CA TYR A 14 0.04 -14.43 15.93
C TYR A 14 -0.16 -15.37 14.74
N LEU A 15 0.62 -16.45 14.65
CA LEU A 15 0.47 -17.46 13.60
C LEU A 15 -0.89 -18.16 13.69
N GLN A 16 -1.32 -18.51 14.90
CA GLN A 16 -2.61 -19.13 15.14
C GLN A 16 -3.77 -18.18 14.77
N HIS A 17 -3.66 -16.91 15.12
CA HIS A 17 -4.65 -15.90 14.73
C HIS A 17 -4.73 -15.73 13.21
N GLY A 18 -3.59 -15.71 12.51
CA GLY A 18 -3.54 -15.68 11.05
C GLY A 18 -4.17 -16.93 10.43
N TRP A 19 -3.92 -18.11 11.02
CA TRP A 19 -4.53 -19.37 10.61
C TRP A 19 -6.05 -19.38 10.78
N GLU A 20 -6.55 -18.87 11.91
CA GLU A 20 -7.99 -18.77 12.17
C GLU A 20 -8.70 -17.89 11.13
N ILE A 21 -8.12 -16.73 10.80
CA ILE A 21 -8.65 -15.84 9.75
C ILE A 21 -8.65 -16.56 8.40
N ALA A 22 -7.55 -17.22 8.04
CA ALA A 22 -7.43 -17.93 6.77
C ALA A 22 -8.44 -19.09 6.67
N ALA A 23 -8.60 -19.86 7.75
CA ALA A 23 -9.57 -20.95 7.83
C ALA A 23 -11.01 -20.43 7.73
N GLN A 24 -11.34 -19.33 8.40
CA GLN A 24 -12.64 -18.68 8.29
C GLN A 24 -12.97 -18.27 6.86
N TRP A 25 -12.00 -17.76 6.10
CA TRP A 25 -12.19 -17.43 4.69
C TRP A 25 -12.34 -18.68 3.84
N LEU A 26 -11.48 -19.68 4.02
CA LEU A 26 -11.50 -20.90 3.21
C LEU A 26 -12.81 -21.70 3.37
N LEU A 27 -13.37 -21.71 4.58
CA LEU A 27 -14.58 -22.46 4.91
C LEU A 27 -15.88 -21.68 4.63
N SER A 28 -15.79 -20.38 4.29
CA SER A 28 -16.96 -19.51 4.08
C SER A 28 -17.34 -19.41 2.60
N PRO A 29 -18.55 -19.84 2.19
CA PRO A 29 -19.03 -19.64 0.82
C PRO A 29 -19.04 -18.16 0.39
N ALA A 30 -19.32 -17.25 1.33
CA ALA A 30 -19.29 -15.81 1.10
C ALA A 30 -17.88 -15.25 0.87
N ALA A 31 -16.83 -15.90 1.36
CA ALA A 31 -15.46 -15.50 1.07
C ALA A 31 -15.04 -15.93 -0.35
N TRP A 32 -15.48 -17.10 -0.81
CA TRP A 32 -15.23 -17.55 -2.19
C TRP A 32 -15.89 -16.67 -3.23
N SER A 33 -17.12 -16.18 -2.99
CA SER A 33 -17.76 -15.21 -3.88
C SER A 33 -17.01 -13.86 -3.91
N GLN A 34 -16.46 -13.42 -2.77
CA GLN A 34 -15.60 -12.24 -2.70
C GLN A 34 -14.28 -12.44 -3.46
N PHE A 35 -13.66 -13.63 -3.36
CA PHE A 35 -12.47 -13.96 -4.15
C PHE A 35 -12.77 -13.98 -5.65
N ALA A 36 -13.90 -14.56 -6.07
CA ALA A 36 -14.34 -14.53 -7.46
C ALA A 36 -14.50 -13.08 -7.94
N LEU A 37 -15.13 -12.21 -7.14
CA LEU A 37 -15.27 -10.80 -7.49
C LEU A 37 -13.92 -10.08 -7.57
N LEU A 38 -12.98 -10.38 -6.68
CA LEU A 38 -11.61 -9.85 -6.75
C LEU A 38 -10.91 -10.27 -8.05
N VAL A 39 -11.03 -11.53 -8.46
CA VAL A 39 -10.48 -12.02 -9.72
C VAL A 39 -11.12 -11.32 -10.91
N VAL A 40 -12.45 -11.14 -10.89
CA VAL A 40 -13.17 -10.40 -11.94
C VAL A 40 -12.73 -8.94 -11.98
N ALA A 41 -12.61 -8.26 -10.84
CA ALA A 41 -12.16 -6.88 -10.75
C ALA A 41 -10.72 -6.72 -11.25
N TYR A 42 -9.82 -7.63 -10.87
CA TYR A 42 -8.44 -7.65 -11.35
C TYR A 42 -8.37 -7.95 -12.85
N GLY A 43 -9.15 -8.92 -13.35
CA GLY A 43 -9.24 -9.23 -14.78
C GLY A 43 -9.75 -8.05 -15.59
N ALA A 44 -10.80 -7.37 -15.11
CA ALA A 44 -11.30 -6.13 -15.70
C ALA A 44 -10.22 -5.04 -15.70
N ALA A 45 -9.50 -4.86 -14.59
CA ALA A 45 -8.40 -3.90 -14.50
C ALA A 45 -7.28 -4.21 -15.49
N PHE A 46 -6.93 -5.49 -15.66
CA PHE A 46 -5.93 -5.93 -16.61
C PHE A 46 -6.36 -5.68 -18.07
N LEU A 47 -7.61 -5.99 -18.42
CA LEU A 47 -8.16 -5.74 -19.75
C LEU A 47 -8.20 -4.24 -20.07
N VAL A 48 -8.66 -3.42 -19.12
CA VAL A 48 -8.69 -1.96 -19.25
C VAL A 48 -7.26 -1.44 -19.35
N HIS A 49 -6.34 -1.86 -18.50
CA HIS A 49 -4.93 -1.47 -18.55
C HIS A 49 -4.30 -1.80 -19.91
N ARG A 50 -4.54 -2.99 -20.46
CA ARG A 50 -4.03 -3.40 -21.77
C ARG A 50 -4.54 -2.52 -22.92
N LYS A 51 -5.79 -2.06 -22.86
CA LYS A 51 -6.37 -1.16 -23.88
C LYS A 51 -6.00 0.31 -23.66
N LEU A 52 -5.94 0.73 -22.40
CA LEU A 52 -5.70 2.11 -21.98
C LEU A 52 -4.21 2.49 -22.16
N THR A 53 -3.29 1.55 -21.94
CA THR A 53 -1.85 1.80 -22.06
C THR A 53 -1.42 2.34 -23.42
N PRO A 54 -1.74 1.70 -24.57
CA PRO A 54 -1.33 2.23 -25.87
C PRO A 54 -1.97 3.61 -26.15
N LEU A 55 -3.22 3.83 -25.73
CA LEU A 55 -3.90 5.11 -25.87
C LEU A 55 -3.23 6.21 -25.03
N LEU A 56 -2.91 5.93 -23.77
CA LEU A 56 -2.21 6.87 -22.90
C LEU A 56 -0.83 7.19 -23.46
N ILE A 57 -0.08 6.20 -23.93
CA ILE A 57 1.22 6.43 -24.55
C ILE A 57 1.06 7.28 -25.82
N GLN A 58 0.10 6.98 -26.69
CA GLN A 58 -0.12 7.74 -27.92
C GLN A 58 -0.53 9.20 -27.64
N VAL A 59 -1.42 9.44 -26.68
CA VAL A 59 -1.94 10.78 -26.36
C VAL A 59 -0.94 11.60 -25.56
N LEU A 60 -0.26 10.97 -24.60
CA LEU A 60 0.68 11.64 -23.71
C LEU A 60 2.07 11.79 -24.32
N THR A 61 2.48 10.97 -25.30
CA THR A 61 3.76 11.19 -25.98
C THR A 61 3.65 12.43 -26.87
N PRO A 62 4.38 13.52 -26.58
CA PRO A 62 4.32 14.71 -27.42
C PRO A 62 4.98 14.41 -28.77
N ALA A 63 4.28 14.70 -29.87
CA ALA A 63 4.76 14.51 -31.24
C ALA A 63 5.71 15.63 -31.73
N GLY A 64 5.90 16.68 -30.93
CA GLY A 64 6.68 17.87 -31.28
C GLY A 64 7.61 18.32 -30.15
N ASP A 65 8.01 19.59 -30.19
CA ASP A 65 9.06 20.12 -29.34
C ASP A 65 8.76 19.95 -27.83
N LYS A 66 9.79 19.56 -27.06
CA LYS A 66 9.69 19.21 -25.62
C LYS A 66 9.70 20.45 -24.72
N THR A 67 9.68 21.63 -25.32
CA THR A 67 9.90 22.92 -24.66
C THR A 67 8.64 23.50 -24.04
N THR A 68 7.44 23.18 -24.56
CA THR A 68 6.17 23.69 -24.03
C THR A 68 5.80 23.06 -22.68
N TYR A 69 5.19 23.85 -21.79
CA TYR A 69 4.68 23.39 -20.49
C TYR A 69 3.72 22.18 -20.60
N LEU A 70 2.87 22.15 -21.63
CA LEU A 70 1.95 21.03 -21.87
C LEU A 70 2.69 19.72 -22.18
N SER A 71 3.77 19.77 -22.97
CA SER A 71 4.60 18.60 -23.28
C SER A 71 5.25 18.03 -22.02
N ARG A 72 5.73 18.90 -21.12
CA ARG A 72 6.29 18.50 -19.82
C ARG A 72 5.25 17.85 -18.91
N ALA A 73 4.04 18.41 -18.86
CA ALA A 73 2.94 17.84 -18.07
C ALA A 73 2.57 16.43 -18.56
N ARG A 74 2.51 16.20 -19.87
CA ARG A 74 2.22 14.85 -20.41
C ARG A 74 3.34 13.84 -20.12
N LEU A 75 4.59 14.25 -20.26
CA LEU A 75 5.74 13.42 -19.90
C LEU A 75 5.74 13.08 -18.40
N PHE A 76 5.36 14.02 -17.53
CA PHE A 76 5.20 13.77 -16.11
C PHE A 76 4.12 12.72 -15.82
N LEU A 77 2.97 12.79 -16.50
CA LEU A 77 1.92 11.76 -16.40
C LEU A 77 2.40 10.38 -16.85
N LEU A 78 3.25 10.31 -17.88
CA LEU A 78 3.81 9.04 -18.36
C LEU A 78 4.68 8.33 -17.32
N ILE A 79 5.28 9.05 -16.36
CA ILE A 79 6.07 8.44 -15.28
C ILE A 79 5.17 7.54 -14.41
N PHE A 80 3.89 7.88 -14.26
CA PHE A 80 2.93 7.14 -13.44
C PHE A 80 2.29 5.94 -14.15
N MET A 81 2.68 5.64 -15.40
CA MET A 81 2.17 4.50 -16.16
C MET A 81 2.20 3.17 -15.40
N PRO A 82 3.26 2.82 -14.67
CA PRO A 82 3.30 1.57 -13.89
C PRO A 82 2.21 1.47 -12.81
N LEU A 83 1.68 2.59 -12.31
CA LEU A 83 0.63 2.59 -11.29
C LEU A 83 -0.78 2.36 -11.86
N THR A 84 -0.96 2.45 -13.17
CA THR A 84 -2.28 2.34 -13.78
C THR A 84 -2.96 1.01 -13.44
N LEU A 85 -2.24 -0.12 -13.51
CA LEU A 85 -2.78 -1.44 -13.18
C LEU A 85 -3.21 -1.57 -11.71
N PRO A 86 -2.34 -1.35 -10.70
CA PRO A 86 -2.75 -1.50 -9.30
C PRO A 86 -3.84 -0.50 -8.89
N LEU A 87 -3.85 0.72 -9.46
CA LEU A 87 -4.89 1.70 -9.17
C LEU A 87 -6.24 1.33 -9.79
N LEU A 88 -6.25 0.82 -11.02
CA LEU A 88 -7.48 0.30 -11.64
C LEU A 88 -8.02 -0.91 -10.87
N ALA A 89 -7.14 -1.83 -10.47
CA ALA A 89 -7.52 -2.99 -9.66
C ALA A 89 -8.13 -2.57 -8.31
N TYR A 90 -7.52 -1.59 -7.64
CA TYR A 90 -8.07 -0.98 -6.44
C TYR A 90 -9.45 -0.35 -6.70
N GLY A 91 -9.58 0.46 -7.74
CA GLY A 91 -10.82 1.16 -8.08
C GLY A 91 -11.97 0.20 -8.37
N PHE A 92 -11.77 -0.79 -9.24
CA PHE A 92 -12.80 -1.78 -9.56
C PHE A 92 -13.16 -2.65 -8.35
N THR A 93 -12.18 -2.98 -7.51
CA THR A 93 -12.43 -3.70 -6.26
C THR A 93 -13.25 -2.86 -5.27
N ALA A 94 -12.98 -1.57 -5.18
CA ALA A 94 -13.74 -0.65 -4.33
C ALA A 94 -15.20 -0.50 -4.78
N VAL A 95 -15.45 -0.51 -6.10
CA VAL A 95 -16.81 -0.59 -6.64
C VAL A 95 -17.46 -1.93 -6.26
N GLY A 96 -16.74 -3.04 -6.40
CA GLY A 96 -17.23 -4.37 -6.03
C GLY A 96 -17.54 -4.55 -4.53
N GLU A 97 -16.87 -3.79 -3.66
CA GLU A 97 -17.10 -3.86 -2.21
C GLU A 97 -18.52 -3.50 -1.80
N GLN A 98 -19.12 -2.51 -2.45
CA GLN A 98 -20.50 -2.12 -2.16
C GLN A 98 -21.47 -3.26 -2.48
N VAL A 99 -21.20 -3.99 -3.56
CA VAL A 99 -21.98 -5.16 -4.01
C VAL A 99 -21.81 -6.33 -3.04
N THR A 100 -20.61 -6.61 -2.54
CA THR A 100 -20.42 -7.74 -1.60
C THR A 100 -20.93 -7.44 -0.20
N ARG A 101 -20.80 -6.20 0.26
CA ARG A 101 -21.35 -5.80 1.56
C ARG A 101 -22.87 -5.93 1.57
N SER A 102 -23.55 -5.59 0.47
CA SER A 102 -25.00 -5.73 0.38
C SER A 102 -25.47 -7.18 0.21
N LEU A 103 -24.72 -8.01 -0.54
CA LEU A 103 -25.11 -9.41 -0.81
C LEU A 103 -24.74 -10.40 0.30
N PHE A 104 -23.61 -10.20 0.97
CA PHE A 104 -23.04 -11.19 1.90
C PHE A 104 -22.83 -10.67 3.32
N GLY A 105 -23.08 -9.39 3.59
CA GLY A 105 -22.90 -8.77 4.92
C GLY A 105 -21.44 -8.70 5.41
N SER A 106 -20.49 -9.25 4.65
CA SER A 106 -19.06 -9.28 4.94
C SER A 106 -18.27 -8.81 3.73
N GLY A 107 -17.25 -7.99 3.97
CA GLY A 107 -16.34 -7.45 2.96
C GLY A 107 -14.87 -7.63 3.34
N ALA A 108 -14.55 -8.57 4.24
CA ALA A 108 -13.20 -8.73 4.76
C ALA A 108 -12.18 -9.10 3.68
N VAL A 109 -12.54 -10.03 2.77
CA VAL A 109 -11.67 -10.46 1.68
C VAL A 109 -11.49 -9.34 0.66
N ILE A 110 -12.56 -8.62 0.32
CA ILE A 110 -12.46 -7.46 -0.58
C ILE A 110 -11.64 -6.33 0.02
N ALA A 111 -11.84 -6.04 1.31
CA ALA A 111 -11.05 -5.04 2.02
C ALA A 111 -9.56 -5.42 2.01
N PHE A 112 -9.24 -6.70 2.23
CA PHE A 112 -7.86 -7.19 2.10
C PHE A 112 -7.32 -6.97 0.67
N GLY A 113 -8.06 -7.36 -0.36
CA GLY A 113 -7.66 -7.17 -1.77
C GLY A 113 -7.37 -5.71 -2.10
N LYS A 114 -8.21 -4.76 -1.64
CA LYS A 114 -7.95 -3.32 -1.79
C LYS A 114 -6.62 -2.90 -1.17
N ARG A 115 -6.35 -3.31 0.08
CA ARG A 115 -5.11 -2.93 0.77
C ARG A 115 -3.89 -3.57 0.08
N LEU A 116 -4.04 -4.78 -0.45
CA LEU A 116 -3.00 -5.44 -1.24
C LEU A 116 -2.68 -4.67 -2.53
N PHE A 117 -3.69 -4.19 -3.26
CA PHE A 117 -3.48 -3.34 -4.45
C PHE A 117 -2.79 -2.02 -4.09
N LEU A 118 -3.13 -1.40 -2.96
CA LEU A 118 -2.42 -0.21 -2.47
C LEU A 118 -0.96 -0.52 -2.10
N PHE A 119 -0.68 -1.66 -1.49
CA PHE A 119 0.69 -2.10 -1.24
C PHE A 119 1.48 -2.28 -2.54
N LEU A 120 0.89 -2.91 -3.55
CA LEU A 120 1.52 -3.03 -4.87
C LEU A 120 1.78 -1.65 -5.50
N ALA A 121 0.82 -0.73 -5.41
CA ALA A 121 1.00 0.64 -5.89
C ALA A 121 2.16 1.34 -5.17
N ALA A 122 2.22 1.29 -3.84
CA ALA A 122 3.31 1.88 -3.05
C ALA A 122 4.68 1.26 -3.42
N ARG A 123 4.73 -0.07 -3.57
CA ARG A 123 5.94 -0.78 -3.98
C ARG A 123 6.40 -0.36 -5.37
N ILE A 124 5.49 -0.29 -6.34
CA ILE A 124 5.79 0.14 -7.72
C ILE A 124 6.26 1.59 -7.72
N MET A 125 5.58 2.48 -7.00
CA MET A 125 5.95 3.89 -6.88
C MET A 125 7.41 4.04 -6.41
N VAL A 126 7.78 3.35 -5.32
CA VAL A 126 9.15 3.44 -4.79
C VAL A 126 10.19 2.81 -5.73
N ARG A 127 9.84 1.71 -6.38
CA ARG A 127 10.78 0.97 -7.23
C ARG A 127 11.02 1.66 -8.58
N GLU A 128 9.95 2.14 -9.22
CA GLU A 128 9.93 2.51 -10.64
C GLU A 128 9.73 4.01 -10.88
N ILE A 129 9.12 4.74 -9.95
CA ILE A 129 8.79 6.17 -10.12
C ILE A 129 9.76 7.05 -9.35
N ILE A 130 10.09 6.67 -8.12
CA ILE A 130 11.04 7.43 -7.29
C ILE A 130 12.48 7.12 -7.76
N SER A 131 13.07 8.12 -8.41
CA SER A 131 14.44 8.08 -8.92
C SER A 131 15.46 8.66 -7.94
N ASP A 132 15.07 9.64 -7.12
CA ASP A 132 15.98 10.29 -6.19
C ASP A 132 16.47 9.32 -5.10
N PRO A 133 17.79 9.20 -4.84
CA PRO A 133 18.32 8.21 -3.90
C PRO A 133 17.77 8.31 -2.48
N PHE A 134 17.64 9.54 -1.95
CA PHE A 134 17.16 9.77 -0.59
C PHE A 134 15.67 9.44 -0.46
N LEU A 135 14.84 9.93 -1.39
CA LEU A 135 13.42 9.57 -1.40
C LEU A 135 13.19 8.08 -1.62
N LYS A 136 14.05 7.43 -2.41
CA LYS A 136 13.99 5.98 -2.63
C LYS A 136 14.33 5.20 -1.37
N LEU A 137 15.29 5.68 -0.58
CA LEU A 137 15.63 5.11 0.72
C LEU A 137 14.45 5.22 1.70
N LEU A 138 13.87 6.42 1.85
CA LEU A 138 12.66 6.62 2.67
C LEU A 138 11.51 5.75 2.17
N GLY A 139 11.28 5.71 0.86
CA GLY A 139 10.27 4.85 0.25
C GLY A 139 10.47 3.37 0.60
N LYS A 140 11.70 2.87 0.48
CA LYS A 140 12.03 1.45 0.68
C LYS A 140 11.96 1.02 2.14
N TYR A 141 12.41 1.86 3.07
CA TYR A 141 12.53 1.50 4.49
C TYR A 141 11.39 2.03 5.37
N VAL A 142 10.60 2.98 4.87
CA VAL A 142 9.45 3.54 5.59
C VAL A 142 8.15 3.21 4.85
N LEU A 143 7.98 3.72 3.64
CA LEU A 143 6.69 3.64 2.93
C LEU A 143 6.29 2.18 2.60
N VAL A 144 7.18 1.38 2.03
CA VAL A 144 6.88 0.00 1.63
C VAL A 144 6.59 -0.91 2.83
N PRO A 145 7.39 -0.92 3.91
CA PRO A 145 7.06 -1.68 5.11
C PRO A 145 5.74 -1.22 5.74
N LEU A 146 5.49 0.08 5.79
CA LEU A 146 4.24 0.63 6.32
C LEU A 146 3.04 0.17 5.50
N ALA A 147 3.15 0.22 4.17
CA ALA A 147 2.11 -0.27 3.26
C ALA A 147 1.91 -1.79 3.39
N ALA A 148 2.96 -2.57 3.66
CA ALA A 148 2.85 -4.01 3.93
C ALA A 148 2.08 -4.28 5.23
N ILE A 149 2.42 -3.58 6.31
CA ILE A 149 1.72 -3.68 7.60
C ILE A 149 0.24 -3.29 7.43
N TYR A 150 -0.04 -2.24 6.66
CA TYR A 150 -1.40 -1.85 6.30
C TYR A 150 -2.13 -2.91 5.48
N ALA A 151 -1.48 -3.53 4.48
CA ALA A 151 -2.05 -4.62 3.70
C ALA A 151 -2.48 -5.81 4.56
N LEU A 152 -1.67 -6.13 5.56
CA LEU A 152 -1.97 -7.20 6.53
C LEU A 152 -3.04 -6.78 7.56
N GLY A 153 -3.42 -5.51 7.64
CA GLY A 153 -4.41 -5.01 8.59
C GLY A 153 -3.88 -4.77 10.01
N PHE A 154 -2.55 -4.75 10.21
CA PHE A 154 -1.92 -4.56 11.52
C PHE A 154 -1.51 -3.11 11.80
N LEU A 155 -1.86 -2.17 10.91
CA LEU A 155 -1.39 -0.78 11.01
C LEU A 155 -1.75 -0.15 12.35
N ASP A 156 -3.01 -0.25 12.77
CA ASP A 156 -3.48 0.37 14.00
C ASP A 156 -2.79 -0.21 15.24
N VAL A 157 -2.59 -1.54 15.27
CA VAL A 157 -1.89 -2.24 16.35
C VAL A 157 -0.43 -1.80 16.44
N VAL A 158 0.25 -1.72 15.29
CA VAL A 158 1.66 -1.28 15.25
C VAL A 158 1.77 0.18 15.67
N MET A 159 0.88 1.05 15.19
CA MET A 159 0.86 2.46 15.56
C MET A 159 0.64 2.63 17.06
N ALA A 160 -0.35 1.94 17.64
CA ALA A 160 -0.61 1.97 19.07
C ALA A 160 0.60 1.51 19.89
N LYS A 161 1.29 0.46 19.44
CA LYS A 161 2.48 -0.06 20.14
C LYS A 161 3.68 0.89 20.05
N LEU A 162 3.92 1.49 18.89
CA LEU A 162 4.95 2.51 18.72
C LEU A 162 4.64 3.77 19.54
N ASP A 163 3.37 4.11 19.70
CA ASP A 163 2.96 5.26 20.49
C ASP A 163 3.11 5.00 22.00
N ALA A 164 2.78 3.79 22.46
CA ALA A 164 2.99 3.37 23.85
C ALA A 164 4.48 3.18 24.22
N THR A 165 5.37 3.06 23.23
CA THR A 165 6.81 2.89 23.45
C THR A 165 7.45 4.25 23.69
N VAL A 166 7.74 4.57 24.94
CA VAL A 166 8.33 5.87 25.32
C VAL A 166 9.85 5.83 25.22
N VAL A 167 10.42 6.84 24.58
CA VAL A 167 11.86 7.09 24.50
C VAL A 167 12.21 8.27 25.43
N PRO A 168 13.06 8.06 26.45
CA PRO A 168 13.53 9.15 27.30
C PRO A 168 14.62 9.96 26.60
N LEU A 169 14.53 11.30 26.62
CA LEU A 169 15.61 12.23 26.25
C LEU A 169 15.81 13.27 27.36
N GLY A 170 16.83 13.06 28.19
CA GLY A 170 17.14 13.95 29.30
C GLY A 170 15.97 14.05 30.27
N ASN A 171 15.38 15.24 30.38
CA ASN A 171 14.22 15.50 31.23
C ASN A 171 12.86 15.42 30.49
N MET A 172 12.87 15.12 29.18
CA MET A 172 11.66 15.00 28.36
C MET A 172 11.45 13.56 27.89
N SER A 173 10.21 13.18 27.64
CA SER A 173 9.85 11.86 27.10
C SER A 173 8.89 12.03 25.93
N PHE A 174 9.05 11.20 24.90
CA PHE A 174 8.19 11.22 23.71
C PHE A 174 8.01 9.78 23.21
N SER A 175 6.95 9.56 22.44
CA SER A 175 6.72 8.25 21.86
C SER A 175 7.70 7.95 20.72
N LEU A 176 8.05 6.67 20.56
CA LEU A 176 8.84 6.20 19.43
C LEU A 176 8.14 6.52 18.11
N LEU A 177 6.80 6.47 18.08
CA LEU A 177 6.00 6.90 16.95
C LEU A 177 6.24 8.37 16.60
N PHE A 178 6.23 9.27 17.59
CA PHE A 178 6.56 10.68 17.39
C PHE A 178 7.97 10.84 16.82
N ALA A 179 8.95 10.12 17.38
CA ALA A 179 10.35 10.16 16.92
C ALA A 179 10.48 9.81 15.43
N ILE A 180 9.86 8.68 15.03
CA ILE A 180 9.88 8.19 13.65
C ILE A 180 9.18 9.20 12.71
N ARG A 181 7.98 9.68 13.08
CA ARG A 181 7.25 10.68 12.28
C ARG A 181 8.05 11.97 12.11
N PHE A 182 8.63 12.46 13.19
CA PHE A 182 9.47 13.66 13.18
C PHE A 182 10.69 13.48 12.28
N ALA A 183 11.40 12.35 12.39
CA ALA A 183 12.56 12.06 11.56
C ALA A 183 12.20 11.98 10.06
N VAL A 184 11.08 11.33 9.72
CA VAL A 184 10.60 11.23 8.32
C VAL A 184 10.21 12.60 7.79
N ILE A 185 9.40 13.37 8.51
CA ILE A 185 8.94 14.70 8.09
C ILE A 185 10.13 15.64 7.95
N SER A 186 11.01 15.70 8.96
CA SER A 186 12.20 16.54 8.93
C SER A 186 13.11 16.14 7.76
N GLY A 187 13.32 14.84 7.55
CA GLY A 187 14.10 14.34 6.42
C GLY A 187 13.56 14.81 5.07
N VAL A 188 12.23 14.79 4.87
CA VAL A 188 11.60 15.31 3.65
C VAL A 188 11.76 16.83 3.53
N ILE A 189 11.61 17.58 4.63
CA ILE A 189 11.79 19.05 4.64
C ILE A 189 13.23 19.43 4.29
N PHE A 190 14.24 18.79 4.91
CA PHE A 190 15.65 19.02 4.58
C PHE A 190 15.95 18.65 3.13
N TRP A 191 15.37 17.55 2.64
CA TRP A 191 15.49 17.18 1.23
C TRP A 191 14.87 18.20 0.29
N LEU A 192 13.73 18.83 0.64
CA LEU A 192 13.14 19.92 -0.15
C LEU A 192 14.04 21.16 -0.13
N GLY A 193 14.61 21.50 1.03
CA GLY A 193 15.49 22.65 1.20
C GLY A 193 16.75 22.62 0.32
N ARG A 194 17.25 21.43 -0.06
CA ARG A 194 18.40 21.30 -0.98
C ARG A 194 18.12 21.78 -2.42
N TRP A 195 16.85 21.97 -2.78
CA TRP A 195 16.42 22.42 -4.11
C TRP A 195 16.20 23.94 -4.18
N SER A 196 16.31 24.65 -3.05
CA SER A 196 16.34 26.12 -2.99
C SER A 196 17.75 26.65 -3.18
#